data_AF-A0A2S6UMS0-F1
#
_entry.id   AF-A0A2S6UMS0-F1
#
_cell.length_a   1.000
_cell.length_b   1.000
_cell.length_c   1.000
_cell.angle_alpha   90.00
_cell.angle_beta   90.00
_cell.angle_gamma   90.00
#
_symmetry.space_group_name_H-M   'P 1'
#
loop_
_entity.id
_entity.type
_entity.pdbx_description
1 polymer ?
#
loop_
_entity_poly.entity_id
_entity_poly.type
_entity_poly.pdbx_seq_one_letter_code
_entity_poly.pdbx_strand_id
1 'polypeptide(L)'
;MKNFWKNCGHSLLALDANGQMRVTDSFINSYLDRPEIIPVSESCESERTLHYELKKNPRKPVSASCISELKNPEGRENYRHLIDFRNRLIRLNTIEACYLNTFKNKGVDIPPVFLNEMVQIILRQVLNCSEDAMHLRAAEIFFREQQ
;
A
#
# COMPACT_ATOMS: atom_id res chain seq x y z
N MET A 1 -18.92 -15.79 8.61
CA MET A 1 -18.20 -15.87 7.31
C MET A 1 -16.75 -16.24 7.52
N LYS A 2 -16.17 -17.06 6.63
CA LYS A 2 -14.73 -17.36 6.67
C LYS A 2 -13.95 -16.10 6.32
N ASN A 3 -13.03 -15.68 7.18
CA ASN A 3 -12.10 -14.62 6.87
C ASN A 3 -11.06 -15.13 5.85
N PHE A 4 -11.13 -14.67 4.61
CA PHE A 4 -10.24 -15.04 3.50
C PHE A 4 -9.26 -13.90 3.14
N TRP A 5 -8.16 -14.24 2.47
CA TRP A 5 -7.05 -13.32 2.15
C TRP A 5 -6.61 -12.47 3.34
N LYS A 6 -6.39 -13.10 4.51
CA LYS A 6 -6.18 -12.41 5.80
C LYS A 6 -5.03 -11.39 5.80
N ASN A 7 -4.05 -11.58 4.93
CA ASN A 7 -2.84 -10.77 4.86
C ASN A 7 -2.92 -9.64 3.82
N CYS A 8 -4.07 -9.41 3.16
CA CYS A 8 -4.20 -8.38 2.12
C CYS A 8 -4.33 -6.94 2.67
N GLY A 9 -4.30 -6.73 3.99
CA GLY A 9 -4.42 -5.40 4.60
C GLY A 9 -5.84 -4.83 4.68
N HIS A 10 -6.87 -5.56 4.20
CA HIS A 10 -8.28 -5.14 4.29
C HIS A 10 -8.72 -4.77 5.72
N SER A 11 -8.28 -5.54 6.73
CA SER A 11 -8.61 -5.28 8.13
C SER A 11 -7.96 -4.03 8.72
N LEU A 12 -6.99 -3.43 8.03
CA LEU A 12 -6.34 -2.20 8.46
C LEU A 12 -7.07 -0.97 7.92
N LEU A 13 -8.01 -1.14 6.99
CA LEU A 13 -8.79 -0.07 6.38
C LEU A 13 -10.13 0.11 7.10
N ALA A 14 -10.84 1.17 6.77
CA ALA A 14 -12.18 1.42 7.30
C ALA A 14 -13.17 1.66 6.18
N LEU A 15 -14.41 1.19 6.32
CA LEU A 15 -15.46 1.54 5.36
C LEU A 15 -15.89 2.99 5.55
N ASP A 16 -16.11 3.70 4.44
CA ASP A 16 -16.77 4.99 4.43
C ASP A 16 -18.28 4.87 4.16
N ALA A 17 -18.97 6.02 4.12
CA ALA A 17 -20.41 6.08 3.91
C ALA A 17 -20.86 5.57 2.52
N ASN A 18 -19.96 5.50 1.55
CA ASN A 18 -20.21 5.00 0.20
C ASN A 18 -19.83 3.52 0.05
N GLY A 19 -19.39 2.87 1.13
CA GLY A 19 -18.93 1.48 1.11
C GLY A 19 -17.53 1.30 0.51
N GLN A 20 -16.74 2.38 0.40
CA GLN A 20 -15.37 2.34 -0.11
C GLN A 20 -14.35 2.14 1.02
N MET A 21 -13.21 1.56 0.69
CA MET A 21 -12.14 1.27 1.63
C MET A 21 -11.29 2.53 1.89
N ARG A 22 -11.63 3.27 2.95
CA ARG A 22 -10.91 4.46 3.41
C ARG A 22 -9.55 4.11 4.00
N VAL A 23 -8.54 4.87 3.58
CA VAL A 23 -7.15 4.78 4.01
C VAL A 23 -7.01 5.23 5.47
N THR A 24 -6.39 4.39 6.30
CA THR A 24 -6.09 4.69 7.71
C THR A 24 -4.59 4.81 7.93
N ASP A 25 -4.20 5.34 9.09
CA ASP A 25 -2.80 5.35 9.51
C ASP A 25 -2.26 3.93 9.71
N SER A 26 -3.08 2.99 10.19
CA SER A 26 -2.69 1.59 10.34
C SER A 26 -2.34 0.94 9.00
N PHE A 27 -3.12 1.23 7.95
CA PHE A 27 -2.81 0.74 6.60
C PHE A 27 -1.51 1.34 6.06
N ILE A 28 -1.31 2.65 6.19
CA ILE A 28 -0.05 3.31 5.77
C ILE A 28 1.14 2.72 6.53
N ASN A 29 1.01 2.56 7.85
CA ASN A 29 2.08 2.04 8.69
C ASN A 29 2.51 0.61 8.34
N SER A 30 1.59 -0.19 7.81
CA SER A 30 1.91 -1.58 7.41
C SER A 30 2.98 -1.66 6.32
N TYR A 31 3.09 -0.64 5.47
CA TYR A 31 4.15 -0.57 4.48
C TYR A 31 5.53 -0.33 5.10
N LEU A 32 5.60 0.33 6.26
CA LEU A 32 6.85 0.56 6.99
C LEU A 32 7.34 -0.70 7.74
N ASP A 33 6.50 -1.74 7.83
CA ASP A 33 6.83 -3.05 8.39
C ASP A 33 7.31 -4.05 7.33
N ARG A 34 7.49 -3.60 6.09
CA ARG A 34 7.97 -4.45 5.01
C ARG A 34 9.49 -4.59 5.05
N PRO A 35 10.03 -5.79 4.76
CA PRO A 35 11.47 -6.02 4.80
C PRO A 35 12.24 -5.11 3.83
N GLU A 36 11.61 -4.66 2.74
CA GLU A 36 12.20 -3.72 1.77
C GLU A 36 12.36 -2.30 2.31
N ILE A 37 11.73 -1.97 3.46
CA ILE A 37 11.66 -0.63 4.06
C ILE A 37 12.23 -0.58 5.48
N ILE A 38 12.13 -1.68 6.24
CA ILE A 38 12.66 -1.78 7.60
C ILE A 38 14.18 -1.55 7.56
N PRO A 39 14.72 -0.58 8.33
CA PRO A 39 16.14 -0.39 8.45
C PRO A 39 16.83 -1.63 9.02
N VAL A 40 17.86 -2.11 8.32
CA VAL A 40 18.81 -3.15 8.78
C VAL A 40 19.96 -2.54 9.59
N SER A 41 20.81 -3.39 10.20
CA SER A 41 21.96 -2.97 11.01
C SER A 41 22.93 -2.04 10.27
N GLU A 42 23.06 -2.20 8.96
CA GLU A 42 23.96 -1.41 8.10
C GLU A 42 23.34 -0.09 7.63
N SER A 43 22.05 0.13 7.93
CA SER A 43 21.33 1.34 7.51
C SER A 43 21.90 2.58 8.15
N CYS A 44 21.97 3.66 7.36
CA CYS A 44 22.48 4.94 7.82
C CYS A 44 21.53 5.65 8.80
N GLU A 45 22.05 6.63 9.54
CA GLU A 45 21.26 7.36 10.55
C GLU A 45 20.05 8.09 9.95
N SER A 46 20.21 8.68 8.76
CA SER A 46 19.11 9.36 8.05
C SER A 46 17.96 8.38 7.73
N GLU A 47 18.28 7.14 7.35
CA GLU A 47 17.28 6.11 7.06
C GLU A 47 16.51 5.68 8.32
N ARG A 48 17.25 5.42 9.40
CA ARG A 48 16.68 5.06 10.71
C ARG A 48 15.79 6.18 11.26
N THR A 49 16.26 7.42 11.16
CA THR A 49 15.50 8.61 11.57
C THR A 49 14.24 8.78 10.74
N LEU A 50 14.33 8.66 9.40
CA LEU A 50 13.17 8.75 8.52
C LEU A 50 12.13 7.68 8.85
N HIS A 51 12.54 6.42 9.01
CA HIS A 51 11.65 5.32 9.37
C HIS A 51 10.94 5.57 10.71
N TYR A 52 11.70 5.96 11.74
CA TYR A 52 11.18 6.25 13.07
C TYR A 52 10.16 7.38 13.08
N GLU A 53 10.45 8.48 12.37
CA GLU A 53 9.56 9.62 12.27
C GLU A 53 8.26 9.27 11.53
N LEU A 54 8.35 8.45 10.48
CA LEU A 54 7.18 7.97 9.74
C LEU A 54 6.34 7.00 10.57
N LYS A 55 6.96 6.14 11.38
CA LYS A 55 6.24 5.26 12.32
C LYS A 55 5.40 6.05 13.33
N LYS A 56 5.90 7.19 13.80
CA LYS A 56 5.18 8.10 14.69
C LYS A 56 4.08 8.89 13.98
N ASN A 57 4.38 9.39 12.80
CA ASN A 57 3.44 10.19 12.00
C ASN A 57 3.45 9.69 10.54
N PRO A 58 2.57 8.75 10.19
CA PRO A 58 2.58 8.09 8.87
C PRO A 58 2.30 9.07 7.73
N ARG A 59 1.60 10.17 8.02
CA ARG A 59 1.26 11.23 7.06
C ARG A 59 2.27 12.37 7.03
N LYS A 60 3.40 12.26 7.74
CA LYS A 60 4.45 13.29 7.74
C LYS A 60 4.96 13.52 6.30
N PRO A 61 5.00 14.77 5.82
CA PRO A 61 5.60 15.10 4.53
C PRO A 61 7.07 14.67 4.49
N VAL A 62 7.49 14.11 3.36
CA VAL A 62 8.89 13.70 3.13
C VAL A 62 9.35 14.38 1.85
N SER A 63 10.44 15.13 1.94
CA SER A 63 11.02 15.81 0.79
C SER A 63 11.93 14.86 0.00
N ALA A 64 12.13 15.17 -1.28
CA ALA A 64 13.12 14.46 -2.10
C ALA A 64 14.55 14.58 -1.55
N SER A 65 14.86 15.69 -0.87
CA SER A 65 16.16 15.88 -0.21
C SER A 65 16.37 14.88 0.92
N CYS A 66 15.35 14.65 1.75
CA CYS A 66 15.41 13.68 2.84
C CYS A 66 15.69 12.27 2.30
N ILE A 67 15.04 11.88 1.19
CA ILE A 67 15.31 10.58 0.55
C ILE A 67 16.73 10.55 -0.05
N SER A 68 17.24 11.65 -0.60
CA SER A 68 18.59 11.69 -1.20
C SER A 68 19.73 11.48 -0.18
N GLU A 69 19.48 11.71 1.10
CA GLU A 69 20.46 11.51 2.18
C GLU A 69 20.66 10.03 2.54
N LEU A 70 19.73 9.14 2.18
CA LEU A 70 19.88 7.71 2.41
C LEU A 70 21.08 7.18 1.61
N LYS A 71 21.98 6.44 2.25
CA LYS A 71 23.22 5.98 1.60
C LYS A 71 22.97 4.87 0.58
N ASN A 72 22.08 3.92 0.89
CA ASN A 72 21.77 2.79 0.02
C ASN A 72 20.93 3.24 -1.20
N PRO A 73 21.44 3.09 -2.45
CA PRO A 73 20.66 3.39 -3.66
C PRO A 73 19.34 2.61 -3.77
N GLU A 74 19.32 1.33 -3.40
CA GLU A 74 18.10 0.51 -3.46
C GLU A 74 17.07 1.00 -2.42
N GLY A 75 17.53 1.29 -1.20
CA GLY A 75 16.70 1.88 -0.15
C GLY A 75 16.08 3.22 -0.60
N ARG A 76 16.85 4.09 -1.27
CA ARG A 76 16.32 5.34 -1.84
C ARG A 76 15.17 5.08 -2.80
N GLU A 77 15.30 4.10 -3.68
CA GLU A 77 14.27 3.80 -4.66
C GLU A 77 13.00 3.23 -4.00
N ASN A 78 13.17 2.31 -3.04
CA ASN A 78 12.05 1.77 -2.25
C ASN A 78 11.30 2.88 -1.51
N TYR A 79 12.02 3.81 -0.87
CA TYR A 79 11.40 4.96 -0.20
C TYR A 79 10.72 5.90 -1.19
N ARG A 80 11.29 6.17 -2.38
CA ARG A 80 10.61 6.99 -3.40
C ARG A 80 9.27 6.39 -3.80
N HIS A 81 9.28 5.11 -4.21
CA HIS A 81 8.06 4.41 -4.59
C HIS A 81 7.02 4.38 -3.47
N LEU A 82 7.43 4.09 -2.23
CA LEU A 82 6.55 4.09 -1.08
C LEU A 82 5.95 5.47 -0.82
N ILE A 83 6.78 6.52 -0.79
CA ILE A 83 6.33 7.88 -0.45
C ILE A 83 5.40 8.42 -1.53
N ASP A 84 5.68 8.17 -2.81
CA ASP A 84 4.81 8.59 -3.91
C ASP A 84 3.45 7.89 -3.85
N PHE A 85 3.45 6.58 -3.63
CA PHE A 85 2.22 5.80 -3.46
C PHE A 85 1.42 6.26 -2.24
N ARG A 86 2.09 6.42 -1.09
CA ARG A 86 1.49 6.93 0.16
C ARG A 86 0.87 8.30 -0.03
N ASN A 87 1.57 9.24 -0.68
CA ASN A 87 1.05 10.58 -0.92
C ASN A 87 -0.22 10.54 -1.79
N ARG A 88 -0.26 9.62 -2.77
CA ARG A 88 -1.45 9.38 -3.61
C ARG A 88 -2.61 8.81 -2.80
N LEU A 89 -2.35 7.84 -1.91
CA LEU A 89 -3.34 7.29 -0.97
C LEU A 89 -3.92 8.37 -0.05
N ILE A 90 -3.08 9.21 0.56
CA ILE A 90 -3.52 10.30 1.44
C ILE A 90 -4.40 11.29 0.68
N ARG A 91 -3.99 11.67 -0.54
CA ARG A 91 -4.73 12.64 -1.37
C ARG A 91 -6.12 12.14 -1.76
N LEU A 92 -6.23 10.85 -2.09
CA LEU A 92 -7.45 10.27 -2.67
C LEU A 92 -8.35 9.60 -1.62
N ASN A 93 -7.80 9.35 -0.43
CA ASN A 93 -8.50 8.92 0.78
C ASN A 93 -9.15 7.52 0.74
N THR A 94 -9.38 6.92 -0.43
CA THR A 94 -9.87 5.55 -0.58
C THR A 94 -9.02 4.74 -1.56
N ILE A 95 -8.99 3.41 -1.37
CA ILE A 95 -8.26 2.49 -2.25
C ILE A 95 -8.83 2.53 -3.66
N GLU A 96 -10.15 2.56 -3.80
CA GLU A 96 -10.88 2.63 -5.06
C GLU A 96 -10.54 3.92 -5.82
N ALA A 97 -10.53 5.07 -5.13
CA ALA A 97 -10.15 6.34 -5.75
C ALA A 97 -8.68 6.33 -6.20
N CYS A 98 -7.78 5.74 -5.41
CA CYS A 98 -6.37 5.57 -5.77
C CYS A 98 -6.18 4.67 -7.00
N TYR A 99 -6.85 3.53 -7.02
CA TYR A 99 -6.87 2.62 -8.16
C TYR A 99 -7.37 3.33 -9.43
N LEU A 100 -8.53 3.98 -9.39
CA LEU A 100 -9.09 4.70 -10.53
C LEU A 100 -8.20 5.86 -10.99
N ASN A 101 -7.56 6.59 -10.08
CA ASN A 101 -6.66 7.69 -10.42
C ASN A 101 -5.44 7.23 -11.22
N THR A 102 -4.98 5.98 -11.00
CA THR A 102 -3.83 5.40 -11.69
C THR A 102 -4.05 5.29 -13.20
N PHE A 103 -5.30 5.04 -13.63
CA PHE A 103 -5.64 4.88 -15.05
C PHE A 103 -6.19 6.16 -15.70
N LYS A 104 -6.43 7.22 -14.93
CA LYS A 104 -6.90 8.51 -15.46
C LYS A 104 -5.78 9.36 -16.04
N ASN A 105 -4.53 9.12 -15.65
CA ASN A 105 -3.36 9.85 -16.14
C ASN A 105 -2.69 9.11 -17.30
N LYS A 106 -1.85 9.81 -18.09
CA LYS A 106 -1.08 9.17 -19.16
C LYS A 106 0.00 8.26 -18.56
N GLY A 107 -0.23 6.95 -18.63
CA GLY A 107 0.70 5.93 -18.18
C GLY A 107 0.48 5.52 -16.72
N VAL A 108 0.73 4.23 -16.44
CA VAL A 108 0.71 3.67 -15.08
C VAL A 108 2.10 3.89 -14.48
N ASP A 109 2.18 4.72 -13.46
CA ASP A 109 3.41 5.14 -12.78
C ASP A 109 3.56 4.56 -11.37
N ILE A 110 2.76 3.55 -11.04
CA ILE A 110 2.80 2.87 -9.75
C ILE A 110 3.42 1.47 -9.93
N PRO A 111 4.36 1.06 -9.04
CA PRO A 111 4.86 -0.31 -9.03
C PRO A 111 3.75 -1.37 -9.05
N PRO A 112 3.87 -2.46 -9.86
CA PRO A 112 2.83 -3.48 -10.00
C PRO A 112 2.36 -4.11 -8.68
N VAL A 113 3.26 -4.23 -7.69
CA VAL A 113 2.93 -4.78 -6.37
C VAL A 113 1.82 -3.99 -5.66
N PHE A 114 1.88 -2.65 -5.69
CA PHE A 114 0.84 -1.82 -5.08
C PHE A 114 -0.47 -1.88 -5.88
N LEU A 115 -0.40 -2.01 -7.20
CA LEU A 115 -1.58 -2.19 -8.03
C LEU A 115 -2.31 -3.49 -7.70
N ASN A 116 -1.57 -4.59 -7.62
CA ASN A 116 -2.11 -5.91 -7.27
C ASN A 116 -2.74 -5.90 -5.87
N GLU A 117 -2.09 -5.27 -4.89
CA GLU A 117 -2.64 -5.12 -3.54
C GLU A 117 -3.96 -4.33 -3.52
N MET A 118 -4.01 -3.19 -4.22
CA MET A 118 -5.26 -2.41 -4.32
C MET A 118 -6.38 -3.25 -4.93
N VAL A 119 -6.11 -3.99 -6.01
CA VAL A 119 -7.09 -4.88 -6.64
C VAL A 119 -7.55 -5.98 -5.68
N GLN A 120 -6.62 -6.62 -4.96
CA GLN A 120 -6.96 -7.64 -3.98
C GLN A 120 -7.86 -7.09 -2.87
N ILE A 121 -7.58 -5.90 -2.35
CA ILE A 121 -8.40 -5.24 -1.31
C ILE A 121 -9.80 -4.91 -1.83
N ILE A 122 -9.89 -4.36 -3.05
CA ILE A 122 -11.19 -4.03 -3.67
C ILE A 122 -12.02 -5.31 -3.84
N LEU A 123 -11.44 -6.38 -4.38
CA LEU A 123 -12.12 -7.66 -4.54
C LEU A 123 -12.48 -8.29 -3.19
N ARG A 124 -11.63 -8.14 -2.18
CA ARG A 124 -11.92 -8.61 -0.81
C ARG A 124 -13.16 -7.94 -0.24
N GLN A 125 -13.38 -6.67 -0.56
CA GLN A 125 -14.58 -5.93 -0.16
C GLN A 125 -15.80 -6.33 -1.01
N VAL A 126 -15.66 -6.40 -2.34
CA VAL A 126 -16.74 -6.81 -3.26
C VAL A 126 -17.27 -8.21 -2.93
N LEU A 127 -16.37 -9.14 -2.59
CA LEU A 127 -16.70 -10.53 -2.29
C LEU A 127 -16.98 -10.76 -0.80
N ASN A 128 -17.14 -9.70 0.00
CA ASN A 128 -17.38 -9.82 1.44
C ASN A 128 -18.72 -10.47 1.79
N CYS A 129 -19.61 -10.76 0.84
CA CYS A 129 -20.81 -11.57 1.03
C CYS A 129 -20.80 -12.88 0.22
N SER A 130 -19.68 -13.23 -0.43
CA SER A 130 -19.58 -14.47 -1.20
C SER A 130 -19.44 -15.67 -0.26
N GLU A 131 -20.28 -16.68 -0.48
CA GLU A 131 -20.21 -17.98 0.21
C GLU A 131 -19.51 -19.06 -0.63
N ASP A 132 -19.36 -18.82 -1.93
CA ASP A 132 -18.73 -19.74 -2.86
C ASP A 132 -17.21 -19.52 -2.91
N ALA A 133 -16.46 -20.58 -2.59
CA ALA A 133 -15.00 -20.59 -2.66
C ALA A 133 -14.46 -20.49 -4.10
N MET A 134 -15.22 -20.94 -5.11
CA MET A 134 -14.81 -20.82 -6.50
C MET A 134 -14.84 -19.37 -6.99
N HIS A 135 -15.79 -18.56 -6.53
CA HIS A 135 -15.75 -17.11 -6.80
C HIS A 135 -14.50 -16.45 -6.23
N LEU A 136 -14.11 -16.83 -4.99
CA LEU A 136 -12.88 -16.32 -4.39
C LEU A 136 -11.67 -16.73 -5.23
N ARG A 137 -11.57 -18.02 -5.61
CA ARG A 137 -10.46 -18.53 -6.40
C ARG A 137 -10.37 -17.87 -7.77
N ALA A 138 -11.49 -17.72 -8.46
CA ALA A 138 -11.54 -17.08 -9.77
C ALA A 138 -11.12 -15.60 -9.71
N ALA A 139 -11.48 -14.89 -8.64
CA ALA A 139 -11.09 -13.50 -8.46
C ALA A 139 -9.58 -13.29 -8.29
N GLU A 140 -8.81 -14.34 -7.97
CA GLU A 140 -7.35 -14.22 -7.83
C GLU A 140 -6.65 -13.93 -9.17
N ILE A 141 -7.28 -14.22 -10.31
CA ILE A 141 -6.70 -13.92 -11.64
C ILE A 141 -6.42 -12.43 -11.86
N PHE A 142 -7.07 -11.55 -11.09
CA PHE A 142 -6.96 -10.10 -11.24
C PHE A 142 -5.75 -9.50 -10.52
N PHE A 143 -5.12 -10.20 -9.58
CA PHE A 143 -4.04 -9.65 -8.76
C PHE A 143 -2.84 -10.59 -8.55
N ARG A 144 -2.91 -11.83 -9.02
CA ARG A 144 -1.78 -12.77 -8.96
C ARG A 144 -1.74 -13.69 -10.18
N GLU A 145 -0.53 -14.04 -10.58
CA GLU A 145 -0.30 -15.09 -11.56
C GLU A 145 -0.78 -16.45 -11.03
N GLN A 146 -1.29 -17.27 -11.93
CA GLN A 146 -1.72 -18.63 -11.61
C GLN A 146 -0.57 -19.57 -11.94
N GLN A 147 0.03 -20.14 -10.89
CA GLN A 147 0.97 -21.26 -10.97
C GLN A 147 0.23 -22.58 -10.86
#